data_AF-A0A2V5TSC0-F1
#
_entry.id   AF-A0A2V5TSC0-F1
#
_cell.length_a   1.000
_cell.length_b   1.000
_cell.length_c   1.000
_cell.angle_alpha   90.00
_cell.angle_beta   90.00
_cell.angle_gamma   90.00
#
_symmetry.space_group_name_H-M   'P 1'
#
loop_
_entity.id
_entity.type
_entity.pdbx_description
1 polymer ?
#
loop_
_entity_poly.entity_id
_entity_poly.type
_entity_poly.pdbx_seq_one_letter_code
_entity_poly.pdbx_strand_id
1 'polypeptide(L)' 'MNTTTAELKKRKKFWNKPAPRYTRGVLEKYAAHVTSASLGAVTDAELKL' A
#
# COMPACT_ATOMS: atom_id res chain seq x y z
N MET A 1 1.28 15.23 -16.77
CA MET A 1 2.43 14.51 -16.18
C MET A 1 3.33 14.10 -17.35
N ASN A 2 4.49 14.72 -17.51
CA ASN A 2 5.30 14.61 -18.73
C ASN A 2 6.33 13.48 -18.63
N THR A 3 5.88 12.28 -18.32
CA THR A 3 6.71 11.06 -18.28
C THR A 3 6.02 9.97 -19.09
N THR A 4 6.76 9.32 -19.99
CA THR A 4 6.18 8.30 -20.88
C THR A 4 5.82 7.04 -20.09
N THR A 5 4.84 6.27 -20.58
CA THR A 5 4.42 5.00 -19.95
C THR A 5 5.57 3.98 -19.89
N ALA A 6 6.47 4.01 -20.88
CA ALA A 6 7.68 3.18 -20.92
C ALA A 6 8.65 3.51 -19.78
N GLU A 7 8.82 4.80 -19.48
CA GLU A 7 9.66 5.26 -18.37
C GLU A 7 9.05 4.90 -17.01
N LEU A 8 7.74 5.06 -16.84
CA LEU A 8 7.04 4.64 -15.62
C LEU A 8 7.17 3.12 -15.38
N LYS A 9 7.06 2.31 -16.44
CA LYS A 9 7.29 0.86 -16.34
C LYS A 9 8.72 0.54 -15.92
N LYS A 10 9.73 1.23 -16.45
CA LYS A 10 11.13 1.08 -16.02
C LYS A 10 11.29 1.44 -14.55
N ARG A 11 10.81 2.61 -14.12
CA ARG A 11 10.90 3.05 -12.70
C ARG A 11 10.20 2.07 -11.74
N LYS A 12 9.02 1.55 -12.12
CA LYS A 12 8.29 0.56 -11.31
C LYS A 12 9.06 -0.74 -11.13
N LYS A 13 9.87 -1.17 -12.12
CA LYS A 13 10.74 -2.36 -11.99
C LYS A 13 11.86 -2.17 -10.97
N PHE A 14 12.36 -0.95 -10.80
CA PHE A 14 13.41 -0.62 -9.84
C PHE A 14 12.86 -0.18 -8.47
N TRP A 15 11.54 -0.06 -8.34
CA TRP A 15 10.92 0.41 -7.10
C TRP A 15 10.88 -0.70 -6.06
N ASN A 16 11.43 -0.41 -4.88
CA ASN A 16 11.39 -1.29 -3.71
C ASN A 16 10.46 -0.68 -2.66
N LYS A 17 9.55 -1.50 -2.12
CA LYS A 17 8.63 -1.07 -1.06
C LYS A 17 9.44 -0.66 0.19
N PRO A 18 9.20 0.52 0.78
CA PRO A 18 9.87 0.93 2.00
C PRO A 18 9.45 0.06 3.18
N ALA A 19 10.34 -0.06 4.16
CA ALA A 19 10.04 -0.75 5.41
C ALA A 19 8.92 -0.02 6.20
N PRO A 20 8.03 -0.76 6.89
CA PRO A 20 7.04 -0.15 7.76
C PRO A 20 7.70 0.69 8.86
N ARG A 21 7.19 1.91 9.10
CA ARG A 21 7.68 2.77 10.20
C ARG A 21 7.38 2.19 11.57
N TYR A 22 6.25 1.49 11.69
CA TYR A 22 5.82 0.84 12.92
C TYR A 22 5.67 -0.65 12.64
N THR A 23 6.44 -1.45 13.35
CA THR A 23 6.48 -2.91 13.16
C THR A 23 5.69 -3.67 14.24
N ARG A 24 5.09 -2.95 15.20
CA ARG A 24 4.27 -3.52 16.28
C ARG A 24 3.16 -2.54 16.68
N GLY A 25 2.21 -3.06 17.46
CA GLY A 25 1.11 -2.29 18.02
C GLY A 25 0.00 -2.03 17.01
N VAL A 26 -0.87 -1.08 17.33
CA VAL A 26 -2.11 -0.85 16.56
C VAL A 26 -1.81 -0.36 15.14
N LEU A 27 -0.73 0.40 14.93
CA LEU A 27 -0.37 0.92 13.60
C LEU A 27 0.14 -0.16 12.64
N GLU A 28 0.79 -1.19 13.17
CA GLU A 28 1.16 -2.36 12.36
C GLU A 28 -0.10 -3.13 11.94
N LYS A 29 -1.01 -3.41 12.88
CA LYS A 29 -2.30 -4.04 12.58
C LYS A 29 -3.10 -3.25 11.56
N TYR A 30 -3.22 -1.94 11.72
CA TYR A 30 -3.93 -1.07 10.79
C TYR A 30 -3.31 -1.12 9.38
N ALA A 31 -2.00 -0.94 9.26
CA ALA A 31 -1.31 -0.97 7.97
C ALA A 31 -1.42 -2.33 7.26
N ALA A 32 -1.60 -3.41 8.01
CA ALA A 32 -1.79 -4.75 7.45
C ALA A 32 -3.21 -4.99 6.91
N HIS A 33 -4.24 -4.33 7.46
CA HIS A 33 -5.65 -4.65 7.16
C HIS A 33 -6.39 -3.54 6.38
N VAL A 34 -5.87 -2.32 6.37
CA VAL A 34 -6.52 -1.17 5.72
C VAL A 34 -6.54 -1.32 4.19
N THR A 35 -7.69 -1.04 3.59
CA THR A 35 -7.87 -0.97 2.14
C THR A 35 -7.44 0.39 1.55
N SER A 36 -7.42 0.51 0.22
CA SER A 36 -7.13 1.79 -0.45
C SER A 36 -8.11 2.88 0.01
N ALA A 37 -7.65 4.15 0.05
CA ALA A 37 -8.49 5.29 0.38
C ALA A 37 -9.70 5.42 -0.58
N SER A 38 -9.54 5.04 -1.85
CA SER A 38 -10.65 5.02 -2.83
C SER A 38 -11.73 3.99 -2.49
N LEU A 39 -11.41 2.99 -1.67
CA LEU A 39 -12.33 1.98 -1.15
C LEU A 39 -12.82 2.32 0.27
N GLY A 40 -12.51 3.51 0.77
CA GLY A 40 -12.94 3.98 2.10
C GLY A 40 -12.00 3.62 3.24
N ALA A 41 -10.82 3.02 2.97
CA ALA A 41 -9.85 2.64 3.99
C ALA A 41 -10.45 1.78 5.12
N VAL A 42 -11.41 0.92 4.77
CA VAL A 42 -11.99 -0.05 5.70
C VAL A 42 -10.96 -1.12 6.06
N THR A 43 -11.03 -1.65 7.28
CA THR A 43 -10.07 -2.63 7.84
C THR A 43 -10.64 -4.04 7.99
N ASP A 44 -11.89 -4.25 7.60
CA ASP A 44 -12.66 -5.49 7.77
C ASP A 44 -13.00 -6.18 6.45
N ALA A 45 -12.54 -5.66 5.31
CA ALA A 45 -12.90 -6.13 3.98
C ALA A 45 -12.61 -7.62 3.71
N GLU A 46 -11.62 -8.22 4.39
CA GLU A 46 -11.24 -9.64 4.24
C GLU A 46 -11.46 -10.46 5.53
N LEU A 47 -12.15 -9.91 6.54
CA LEU A 47 -12.48 -10.66 7.75
C LEU A 47 -13.59 -11.67 7.42
N LYS A 48 -13.24 -12.95 7.40
CA LYS A 48 -14.22 -14.05 7.40
C LYS A 48 -14.75 -14.23 8.81
N LEU A 49 -16.02 -13.92 9.02
CA LEU A 49 -16.80 -14.25 10.22
C LEU A 49 -17.51 -15.59 10.03
#